data_AF-A0A3D1F2Y2-F1
#
_entry.id   AF-A0A3D1F2Y2-F1
#
_cell.length_a   1.000
_cell.length_b   1.000
_cell.length_c   1.000
_cell.angle_alpha   90.00
_cell.angle_beta   90.00
_cell.angle_gamma   90.00
#
_symmetry.space_group_name_H-M   'P 1'
#
loop_
_entity.id
_entity.type
_entity.pdbx_description
1 polymer ?
#
loop_
_entity_poly.entity_id
_entity_poly.type
_entity_poly.pdbx_seq_one_letter_code
_entity_poly.pdbx_strand_id
1 'polypeptide(L)'
;MSHIIHGAAGLAKAKLGIDRASDGVIEHRTQICKTCPKSIFKDAQLRKCSACGCGLIDKKLVVASEKCPLGKWDAVTDKPSA
;
A
#
# COMPACT_ATOMS: atom_id res chain seq x y z
N MET A 1 12.70 -24.02 -25.27
CA MET A 1 11.88 -22.88 -24.79
C MET A 1 11.35 -23.24 -23.42
N SER A 2 12.04 -22.79 -22.36
CA SER A 2 11.71 -23.15 -20.98
C SER A 2 10.63 -22.22 -20.44
N HIS A 3 9.39 -22.70 -20.38
CA HIS A 3 8.33 -22.06 -19.62
C HIS A 3 8.55 -22.39 -18.14
N ILE A 4 9.23 -21.50 -17.41
CA ILE A 4 9.28 -21.55 -15.94
C ILE A 4 7.94 -21.05 -15.41
N ILE A 5 7.15 -22.00 -14.92
CA ILE A 5 5.87 -21.78 -14.26
C ILE A 5 6.18 -21.16 -12.89
N HIS A 6 5.98 -19.85 -12.74
CA HIS A 6 6.11 -19.13 -11.46
C HIS A 6 4.94 -19.44 -10.50
N GLY A 7 4.69 -20.72 -10.22
CA GLY A 7 3.46 -21.20 -9.57
C GLY A 7 3.52 -21.41 -8.05
N ALA A 8 4.68 -21.28 -7.38
CA ALA A 8 4.78 -21.58 -5.94
C ALA A 8 5.32 -20.41 -5.09
N ALA A 9 6.18 -19.55 -5.64
CA ALA A 9 6.82 -18.47 -4.88
C ALA A 9 5.85 -17.36 -4.41
N GLY A 10 4.71 -17.19 -5.09
CA GLY A 10 3.71 -16.18 -4.73
C GLY A 10 2.92 -16.49 -3.45
N LEU A 11 2.79 -17.77 -3.10
CA LEU A 11 1.93 -18.21 -1.99
C LEU A 11 2.60 -18.13 -0.61
N ALA A 12 3.94 -18.06 -0.55
CA ALA A 12 4.67 -17.94 0.72
C ALA A 12 4.66 -16.51 1.31
N LYS A 13 4.58 -15.47 0.47
CA LYS A 13 4.62 -14.07 0.94
C LYS A 13 3.34 -13.66 1.67
N ALA A 14 2.19 -14.19 1.27
CA ALA A 14 0.89 -13.84 1.85
C ALA A 14 0.68 -14.37 3.28
N LYS A 15 1.36 -15.45 3.68
CA LYS A 15 1.14 -16.13 4.97
C LYS A 15 2.02 -15.62 6.14
N LEU A 16 2.99 -14.74 5.89
CA LEU A 16 3.99 -14.34 6.89
C LEU A 16 3.92 -12.86 7.33
N GLY A 17 2.97 -12.07 6.83
CA GLY A 17 2.90 -10.63 7.17
C GLY A 17 4.13 -9.81 6.71
N ILE A 18 4.95 -10.36 5.80
CA ILE A 18 6.30 -9.88 5.46
C ILE A 18 6.34 -8.50 4.80
N ASP A 19 5.22 -8.03 4.28
CA ASP A 19 5.16 -6.78 3.52
C ASP A 19 4.17 -5.79 4.12
N ARG A 20 3.95 -5.85 5.44
CA ARG A 20 3.18 -4.83 6.15
C ARG A 20 4.12 -3.72 6.63
N ALA A 21 3.81 -2.48 6.29
CA ALA A 21 4.51 -1.32 6.83
C ALA A 21 4.21 -1.14 8.32
N SER A 22 5.14 -0.54 9.06
CA SER A 22 4.92 -0.15 10.45
C SER A 22 3.76 0.83 10.61
N ASP A 23 3.07 0.81 11.75
CA ASP A 23 1.87 1.63 11.96
C ASP A 23 2.15 3.14 11.82
N GLY A 24 3.34 3.61 12.22
CA GLY A 24 3.76 5.00 11.98
C GLY A 24 3.88 5.36 10.49
N VAL A 25 4.35 4.43 9.66
CA VAL A 25 4.41 4.61 8.20
C VAL A 25 3.00 4.63 7.62
N ILE A 26 2.11 3.75 8.09
CA ILE A 26 0.72 3.68 7.65
C ILE A 26 -0.01 4.97 8.00
N GLU A 27 0.15 5.46 9.23
CA GLU A 27 -0.45 6.72 9.67
C GLU A 27 0.07 7.89 8.83
N HIS A 28 1.38 7.99 8.64
CA HIS A 28 1.98 9.06 7.84
C HIS A 28 1.46 9.05 6.39
N ARG A 29 1.45 7.89 5.73
CA ARG A 29 0.88 7.71 4.38
C ARG A 29 -0.61 8.07 4.35
N THR A 30 -1.35 7.76 5.40
CA THR A 30 -2.78 8.12 5.56
C THR A 30 -2.97 9.62 5.65
N GLN A 31 -2.16 10.34 6.44
CA GLN A 31 -2.24 11.80 6.56
C GLN A 31 -1.94 12.49 5.22
N ILE A 32 -0.94 11.99 4.48
CA ILE A 32 -0.66 12.46 3.12
C ILE A 32 -1.88 12.29 2.21
N CYS A 33 -2.52 11.12 2.24
CA CYS A 33 -3.70 10.89 1.41
C CYS A 33 -4.90 11.72 1.88
N LYS A 34 -5.08 11.97 3.18
CA LYS A 34 -6.17 12.80 3.73
C LYS A 34 -6.10 14.26 3.25
N THR A 35 -4.90 14.77 2.99
CA THR A 35 -4.68 16.15 2.52
C THR A 35 -4.50 16.25 1.00
N CYS A 36 -4.47 15.13 0.29
CA CYS A 36 -4.21 15.12 -1.14
C CYS A 36 -5.44 15.57 -1.95
N PRO A 37 -5.32 16.55 -2.88
CA PRO A 37 -6.45 17.02 -3.69
C PRO A 37 -6.96 15.98 -4.70
N LYS A 38 -6.22 14.87 -4.88
CA LYS A 38 -6.61 13.75 -5.74
C LYS A 38 -7.40 12.69 -4.97
N SER A 39 -7.54 12.80 -3.65
CA SER A 39 -8.31 11.88 -2.83
C SER A 39 -9.80 12.15 -2.94
N ILE A 40 -10.57 11.06 -2.98
CA ILE A 40 -12.03 11.05 -3.06
C ILE A 40 -12.54 10.47 -1.76
N PHE A 41 -13.27 11.29 -1.01
CA PHE A 41 -13.91 10.93 0.25
C PHE A 41 -15.38 10.59 0.01
N LYS A 42 -15.89 9.64 0.78
CA LYS A 42 -17.33 9.36 0.90
C LYS A 42 -17.63 9.13 2.37
N ASP A 43 -18.65 9.78 2.90
CA ASP A 43 -19.08 9.63 4.30
C ASP A 43 -17.91 9.89 5.28
N ALA A 44 -17.10 10.93 5.01
CA ALA A 44 -15.86 11.28 5.71
C ALA A 44 -14.74 10.22 5.69
N GLN A 45 -14.90 9.13 4.94
CA GLN A 45 -13.89 8.09 4.76
C GLN A 45 -13.19 8.22 3.41
N LEU A 46 -11.88 8.00 3.42
CA LEU A 46 -11.06 7.98 2.22
C LEU A 46 -11.37 6.73 1.40
N ARG A 47 -12.08 6.87 0.28
CA ARG A 47 -12.52 5.72 -0.54
C ARG A 47 -11.57 5.42 -1.69
N LYS A 48 -11.17 6.47 -2.40
CA LYS A 48 -10.48 6.35 -3.69
C LYS A 48 -9.47 7.47 -3.88
N CYS A 49 -8.49 7.22 -4.74
CA CYS A 49 -7.64 8.29 -5.26
C CYS A 49 -7.84 8.33 -6.77
N SER A 50 -8.14 9.52 -7.29
CA SER A 50 -8.39 9.77 -8.72
C SER A 50 -7.18 9.51 -9.61
N ALA A 51 -5.97 9.51 -9.05
CA ALA A 51 -4.74 9.25 -9.81
C ALA A 51 -4.34 7.77 -9.84
N CYS A 52 -4.59 7.02 -8.76
CA CYS A 52 -4.24 5.59 -8.73
C CYS A 52 -5.45 4.66 -8.95
N GLY A 53 -6.67 5.20 -8.94
CA GLY A 53 -7.92 4.45 -9.04
C GLY A 53 -8.19 3.51 -7.85
N CYS A 54 -7.28 3.46 -6.87
CA CYS A 54 -7.30 2.45 -5.83
C CYS A 54 -8.53 2.66 -4.93
N GLY A 55 -9.49 1.73 -5.00
CA GLY A 55 -10.70 1.71 -4.16
C GLY A 55 -10.51 1.11 -2.78
N LEU A 56 -9.27 0.78 -2.45
CA LEU A 56 -8.85 0.13 -1.21
C LEU A 56 -7.58 0.83 -0.71
N ILE A 57 -7.66 2.16 -0.54
CA ILE A 57 -6.49 2.96 -0.12
C ILE A 57 -5.87 2.36 1.15
N ASP A 58 -6.68 1.98 2.14
CA ASP A 58 -6.18 1.37 3.38
C ASP A 58 -5.34 0.11 3.11
N LYS A 59 -5.70 -0.70 2.10
CA LYS A 59 -4.93 -1.90 1.74
C LYS A 59 -3.62 -1.58 1.02
N LYS A 60 -3.51 -0.45 0.33
CA LYS A 60 -2.27 -0.05 -0.35
C LYS A 60 -1.32 0.66 0.63
N LEU A 61 -1.85 1.46 1.56
CA LEU A 61 -1.05 2.17 2.56
C LEU A 61 -0.37 1.23 3.55
N VAL A 62 -0.99 0.09 3.85
CA VAL A 62 -0.43 -0.95 4.73
C VAL A 62 0.69 -1.77 4.09
N VAL A 63 0.87 -1.74 2.77
CA VAL A 63 1.87 -2.57 2.09
C VAL A 63 3.20 -1.83 2.01
N ALA A 64 4.27 -2.38 2.59
CA ALA A 64 5.56 -1.71 2.70
C ALA A 64 6.17 -1.43 1.32
N SER A 65 6.14 -2.41 0.42
CA SER A 65 6.66 -2.31 -0.95
C SER A 65 5.85 -1.42 -1.91
N GLU A 66 4.64 -1.02 -1.53
CA GLU A 66 3.82 -0.11 -2.35
C GLU A 66 4.33 1.33 -2.26
N LYS A 67 4.02 2.12 -3.29
CA LYS A 67 4.34 3.55 -3.35
C LYS A 67 3.21 4.36 -3.96
N CYS A 68 3.23 5.68 -3.71
CA CYS A 68 2.33 6.60 -4.38
C CYS A 68 2.73 6.76 -5.86
N PRO A 69 1.83 6.57 -6.84
CA PRO A 69 2.16 6.82 -8.24
C PRO A 69 2.40 8.29 -8.56
N LEU A 70 2.01 9.20 -7.66
CA LEU A 70 2.30 10.64 -7.76
C LEU A 70 3.57 11.05 -7.00
N GLY A 71 4.33 10.10 -6.43
CA GLY A 71 5.55 10.37 -5.68
C GLY A 71 5.35 11.12 -4.36
N LYS A 72 4.16 11.01 -3.74
CA LYS A 72 3.87 11.67 -2.44
C LYS A 72 4.36 10.88 -1.23
N TRP A 73 4.60 9.58 -1.39
CA TRP A 73 5.17 8.69 -0.39
C TRP A 73 5.77 7.47 -1.09
N ASP A 74 6.79 6.87 -0.48
CA ASP A 74 7.61 5.82 -1.07
C ASP A 74 7.41 4.45 -0.42
N ALA A 75 7.92 3.43 -1.10
CA ALA A 75 8.07 2.10 -0.55
C ALA A 75 9.07 2.12 0.61
N VAL A 76 8.77 1.37 1.66
CA VAL A 76 9.62 1.25 2.84
C VAL A 76 10.07 -0.19 3.02
N THR A 77 11.21 -0.39 3.66
CA THR A 77 11.70 -1.70 4.12
C THR A 77 11.44 -1.93 5.61
N ASP A 78 10.78 -0.97 6.26
CA ASP A 78 10.57 -0.94 7.71
C ASP A 78 9.53 -2.00 8.11
N LYS A 79 9.96 -2.95 8.94
CA LYS A 79 9.09 -3.94 9.56
C LYS A 79 8.57 -3.36 10.89
N PRO A 80 7.32 -3.62 11.27
CA PRO A 80 6.83 -3.20 12.59
C PRO A 80 7.76 -3.76 13.65
N SER A 81 8.42 -2.87 14.38
CA SER A 81 9.17 -3.22 15.60
C SER A 81 8.14 -3.74 16.60
N ALA A 82 8.36 -4.97 17.05
CA ALA A 82 7.47 -5.72 17.94
C ALA A 82 7.21 -5.01 19.27
#